data_AF-A0A235BSP6-F1
#
_entry.id   AF-A0A235BSP6-F1
#
_cell.length_a   1.000
_cell.length_b   1.000
_cell.length_c   1.000
_cell.angle_alpha   90.00
_cell.angle_beta   90.00
_cell.angle_gamma   90.00
#
_symmetry.space_group_name_H-M   'P 1'
#
loop_
_entity.id
_entity.type
_entity.pdbx_description
1 polymer ?
#
loop_
_entity_poly.entity_id
_entity_poly.type
_entity_poly.pdbx_seq_one_letter_code
_entity_poly.pdbx_strand_id
1 'polypeptide(L)'
;MKKTMLEERKILETIEKLPKSSFTILDFMATFEKLFPDEWQKLVERFGLFGEKRRYTVATYLANRLYVYSHKPESGLEPFRKYGKGGKGDYRRATKKERKFFGSPWIAIYRKLEKGKM
;
A
#
# COMPACT_ATOMS: atom_id res chain seq x y z
N MET A 1 4.11 -0.52 -23.68
CA MET A 1 4.21 -0.43 -22.20
C MET A 1 2.89 0.08 -21.64
N LYS A 2 2.24 -0.65 -20.73
CA LYS A 2 1.03 -0.14 -20.05
C LYS A 2 1.44 1.00 -19.11
N LYS A 3 1.04 2.23 -19.40
CA LYS A 3 1.25 3.41 -18.54
C LYS A 3 0.57 3.14 -17.19
N THR A 4 1.34 3.02 -16.11
CA THR A 4 0.77 2.88 -14.75
C THR A 4 0.18 4.22 -14.34
N MET A 5 -0.98 4.20 -13.67
CA MET A 5 -1.61 5.44 -13.17
C MET A 5 -0.84 6.12 -12.05
N LEU A 6 -0.05 5.33 -11.32
CA LEU A 6 0.76 5.80 -10.22
C LEU A 6 2.23 5.76 -10.62
N GLU A 7 2.86 6.92 -10.61
CA GLU A 7 4.29 7.09 -10.76
C GLU A 7 5.03 6.60 -9.52
N GLU A 8 6.15 5.91 -9.73
CA GLU A 8 6.93 5.32 -8.64
C GLU A 8 7.54 6.39 -7.72
N ARG A 9 7.88 7.56 -8.26
CA ARG A 9 8.33 8.71 -7.47
C ARG A 9 7.32 9.09 -6.37
N LYS A 10 6.02 9.05 -6.67
CA LYS A 10 4.96 9.36 -5.69
C LYS A 10 4.83 8.28 -4.62
N ILE A 11 5.14 7.03 -4.96
CA ILE A 11 5.22 5.93 -3.99
C ILE A 11 6.38 6.19 -3.02
N LEU A 12 7.58 6.48 -3.55
CA LEU A 12 8.76 6.77 -2.74
C LEU A 12 8.52 7.95 -1.80
N GLU A 13 8.03 9.07 -2.32
CA GLU A 13 7.78 10.28 -1.53
C GLU A 13 6.75 10.03 -0.41
N THR A 14 5.71 9.25 -0.69
CA THR A 14 4.73 8.84 0.33
C THR A 14 5.37 7.96 1.40
N ILE A 15 6.22 7.00 1.00
CA ILE A 15 6.97 6.17 1.94
C ILE A 15 7.84 7.06 2.82
N GLU A 16 8.62 7.97 2.25
CA GLU A 16 9.54 8.84 3.02
C GLU A 16 8.81 9.69 4.06
N LYS A 17 7.62 10.21 3.74
CA LYS A 17 6.82 11.05 4.64
C LYS A 17 6.12 10.28 5.77
N LEU A 18 6.02 8.95 5.69
CA LEU A 18 5.47 8.16 6.78
C LEU A 18 6.41 8.19 8.01
N PRO A 19 5.96 8.60 9.21
CA PRO A 19 6.86 8.70 10.37
C PRO A 19 7.26 7.34 10.95
N LYS A 20 6.49 6.28 10.65
CA LYS A 20 6.68 4.94 11.23
C LYS A 20 7.68 4.12 10.42
N SER A 21 8.49 3.32 11.12
CA SER A 21 9.37 2.31 10.52
C SER A 21 8.60 1.17 9.86
N SER A 22 7.36 0.94 10.29
CA SER A 22 6.42 0.02 9.64
C SER A 22 5.05 0.65 9.46
N PHE A 23 4.36 0.28 8.38
CA PHE A 23 3.09 0.89 8.00
C PHE A 23 2.19 -0.09 7.26
N THR A 24 0.89 0.19 7.23
CA THR A 24 -0.09 -0.56 6.45
C THR A 24 -0.52 0.20 5.22
N ILE A 25 -1.31 -0.45 4.36
CA ILE A 25 -1.93 0.22 3.22
C ILE A 25 -2.79 1.42 3.63
N LEU A 26 -3.41 1.40 4.82
CA LEU A 26 -4.25 2.48 5.29
C LEU A 26 -3.43 3.71 5.72
N ASP A 27 -2.29 3.50 6.39
CA ASP A 27 -1.35 4.58 6.69
C ASP A 27 -0.82 5.22 5.39
N PHE A 28 -0.49 4.39 4.40
CA PHE A 28 -0.05 4.85 3.10
C PHE A 28 -1.15 5.65 2.38
N MET A 29 -2.38 5.15 2.32
CA MET A 29 -3.52 5.87 1.71
C MET A 29 -3.75 7.23 2.34
N ALA A 30 -3.78 7.30 3.68
CA ALA A 30 -3.99 8.55 4.39
C ALA A 30 -2.86 9.58 4.17
N THR A 31 -1.64 9.12 3.92
CA THR A 31 -0.50 9.99 3.60
C THR A 31 -0.53 10.40 2.13
N PHE A 32 -0.84 9.45 1.24
CA PHE A 32 -0.92 9.66 -0.21
C PHE A 32 -2.01 10.68 -0.57
N GLU A 33 -3.20 10.55 0.02
CA GLU A 33 -4.33 11.47 -0.18
C GLU A 33 -3.96 12.92 0.19
N LYS A 34 -3.15 13.10 1.24
CA LYS A 34 -2.71 14.43 1.68
C LYS A 34 -1.63 15.04 0.78
N LEU A 35 -0.72 14.21 0.27
CA LEU A 35 0.40 14.67 -0.56
C LEU A 35 -0.02 14.89 -2.03
N PHE A 36 -0.94 14.06 -2.53
CA PHE A 36 -1.33 14.02 -3.93
C PHE A 36 -2.85 13.96 -4.09
N PRO A 37 -3.60 14.99 -3.66
CA PRO A 37 -5.06 14.99 -3.68
C PRO A 37 -5.64 14.82 -5.09
N ASP A 38 -5.03 15.41 -6.12
CA ASP A 38 -5.48 15.29 -7.50
C ASP A 38 -5.30 13.87 -8.05
N GLU A 39 -4.19 13.21 -7.72
CA GLU A 39 -3.99 11.80 -8.10
C GLU A 39 -4.89 10.87 -7.31
N TRP A 40 -5.09 11.17 -6.04
CA TRP A 40 -6.05 10.45 -5.22
C TRP A 40 -7.44 10.50 -5.84
N GLN A 41 -7.90 11.69 -6.25
CA GLN A 41 -9.18 11.85 -6.93
C GLN A 41 -9.26 11.01 -8.21
N LYS A 42 -8.23 11.02 -9.06
CA LYS A 42 -8.16 10.15 -10.26
C LYS A 42 -8.25 8.66 -9.93
N LEU A 43 -7.63 8.24 -8.82
CA LEU A 43 -7.70 6.85 -8.35
C LEU A 43 -9.12 6.51 -7.85
N VAL A 44 -9.76 7.43 -7.12
CA VAL A 44 -11.14 7.27 -6.63
C VAL A 44 -12.12 7.24 -7.80
N GLU A 45 -11.98 8.09 -8.81
CA GLU A 45 -12.84 8.06 -10.00
C GLU A 45 -12.73 6.72 -10.75
N ARG A 46 -11.54 6.13 -10.80
CA ARG A 46 -11.34 4.86 -11.50
C ARG A 46 -11.67 3.62 -10.68
N PHE A 47 -11.41 3.64 -9.37
CA PHE A 47 -11.47 2.45 -8.50
C PHE A 47 -12.41 2.61 -7.30
N GLY A 48 -13.04 3.77 -7.14
CA GLY A 48 -13.88 4.16 -5.99
C GLY A 48 -15.39 4.00 -6.21
N LEU A 49 -15.84 3.48 -7.35
CA LEU A 49 -17.22 3.08 -7.56
C LEU A 49 -17.55 1.83 -6.72
N PHE A 50 -17.83 2.05 -5.44
CA PHE A 50 -18.26 1.04 -4.48
C PHE A 50 -19.78 0.80 -4.66
N GLY A 51 -20.18 -0.36 -5.20
CA GLY A 51 -21.61 -0.71 -5.29
C GLY A 51 -21.96 -1.92 -6.17
N GLU A 52 -21.24 -2.17 -7.26
CA GLU A 52 -21.59 -3.24 -8.20
C GLU A 52 -20.60 -4.41 -8.17
N LYS A 53 -20.90 -5.40 -7.31
CA LYS A 53 -20.52 -6.83 -7.42
C LYS A 53 -19.06 -7.26 -7.71
N ARG A 54 -18.03 -6.40 -7.89
CA ARG A 54 -16.59 -6.78 -8.05
C ARG A 54 -15.67 -5.57 -7.80
N ARG A 55 -14.38 -5.64 -7.43
CA ARG A 55 -13.44 -6.63 -6.83
C ARG A 55 -12.06 -5.95 -6.60
N TYR A 56 -11.85 -4.70 -7.06
CA TYR A 56 -10.55 -4.04 -7.09
C TYR A 56 -10.67 -2.56 -6.67
N THR A 57 -10.35 -2.27 -5.41
CA THR A 57 -10.48 -0.94 -4.81
C THR A 57 -9.19 -0.14 -4.94
N VAL A 58 -9.24 1.17 -4.63
CA VAL A 58 -8.02 2.00 -4.50
C VAL A 58 -7.01 1.34 -3.56
N ALA A 59 -7.47 0.78 -2.43
CA ALA A 59 -6.62 0.07 -1.49
C ALA A 59 -5.96 -1.17 -2.14
N THR A 60 -6.72 -1.96 -2.91
CA THR A 60 -6.17 -3.11 -3.63
C THR A 60 -5.16 -2.69 -4.70
N TYR A 61 -5.43 -1.62 -5.44
CA TYR A 61 -4.51 -1.08 -6.44
C TYR A 61 -3.19 -0.66 -5.78
N LEU A 62 -3.27 0.20 -4.77
CA LEU A 62 -2.10 0.71 -4.07
C LEU A 62 -1.31 -0.40 -3.36
N ALA A 63 -1.97 -1.39 -2.76
CA ALA A 63 -1.30 -2.54 -2.15
C ALA A 63 -0.51 -3.36 -3.18
N ASN A 64 -1.06 -3.55 -4.39
CA ASN A 64 -0.34 -4.22 -5.47
C ASN A 64 0.86 -3.40 -5.96
N ARG A 65 0.71 -2.06 -6.06
CA ARG A 65 1.83 -1.18 -6.42
C ARG A 65 2.94 -1.23 -5.37
N LEU A 66 2.59 -1.16 -4.09
CA LEU A 66 3.55 -1.31 -2.99
C LEU A 66 4.21 -2.68 -2.94
N TYR A 67 3.46 -3.75 -3.20
CA TYR A 67 4.03 -5.11 -3.27
C TYR A 67 5.09 -5.22 -4.37
N VAL A 68 4.79 -4.73 -5.58
CA VAL A 68 5.78 -4.73 -6.67
C VAL A 68 6.95 -3.83 -6.31
N TYR A 69 6.66 -2.65 -5.76
CA TYR A 69 7.68 -1.68 -5.40
C TYR A 69 8.63 -2.20 -4.32
N SER A 70 8.14 -2.91 -3.29
CA SER A 70 8.99 -3.42 -2.19
C SER A 70 10.07 -4.41 -2.62
N HIS A 71 9.96 -5.00 -3.82
CA HIS A 71 10.94 -5.93 -4.35
C HIS A 71 12.04 -5.24 -5.17
N LYS A 72 11.95 -3.91 -5.32
CA LYS A 72 12.96 -3.12 -6.01
C LYS A 72 14.08 -2.68 -5.06
N PRO A 73 15.35 -2.71 -5.49
CA PRO A 73 16.48 -2.22 -4.69
C PRO A 73 16.30 -0.78 -4.20
N GLU A 74 15.75 0.09 -5.04
CA GLU A 74 15.51 1.51 -4.76
C GLU A 74 14.29 1.79 -3.87
N SER A 75 13.60 0.75 -3.41
CA SER A 75 12.32 0.91 -2.73
C SER A 75 12.42 1.48 -1.33
N GLY A 76 13.58 1.34 -0.67
CA GLY A 76 13.74 1.66 0.74
C GLY A 76 12.89 0.80 1.67
N LEU A 77 12.32 -0.31 1.16
CA LEU A 77 11.49 -1.24 1.90
C LEU A 77 12.15 -2.62 1.98
N GLU A 78 11.83 -3.37 3.03
CA GLU A 78 12.08 -4.81 3.04
C GLU A 78 11.21 -5.51 1.96
N PRO A 79 11.75 -6.49 1.22
CA PRO A 79 10.97 -7.28 0.29
C PRO A 79 9.79 -7.98 0.97
N PHE A 80 8.58 -7.62 0.54
CA PHE A 80 7.34 -8.10 1.16
C PHE A 80 7.16 -9.61 0.99
N ARG A 81 7.01 -10.32 2.11
CA ARG A 81 6.80 -11.77 2.15
C ARG A 81 5.31 -12.10 2.11
N LYS A 82 4.89 -12.78 1.04
CA LYS A 82 3.52 -13.29 0.92
C LYS A 82 3.22 -14.40 1.93
N TYR A 83 1.93 -14.62 2.19
CA TYR A 83 1.43 -15.82 2.86
C TYR A 83 1.90 -17.06 2.10
N GLY A 84 2.43 -18.07 2.81
CA GLY A 84 2.96 -19.28 2.18
C GLY A 84 3.32 -20.37 3.18
N LYS A 85 4.07 -21.39 2.74
CA LYS A 85 4.46 -22.55 3.56
C LYS A 85 5.23 -22.18 4.86
N GLY A 86 5.84 -20.98 4.91
CA GLY A 86 6.55 -20.46 6.08
C GLY A 86 5.71 -19.62 7.05
N GLY A 87 4.37 -19.59 6.91
CA GLY A 87 3.46 -18.90 7.81
C GLY A 87 2.76 -17.70 7.20
N LYS A 88 2.35 -16.75 8.05
CA LYS A 88 1.45 -15.65 7.67
C LYS A 88 2.08 -14.62 6.73
N GLY A 89 3.40 -14.66 6.50
CA GLY A 89 4.13 -13.60 5.80
C GLY A 89 4.05 -12.28 6.55
N ASP A 90 4.11 -11.16 5.83
CA ASP A 90 4.05 -9.81 6.39
C ASP A 90 2.61 -9.31 6.55
N TYR A 91 1.75 -10.12 7.16
CA TYR A 91 0.35 -9.78 7.42
C TYR A 91 0.03 -9.84 8.92
N ARG A 92 -0.82 -8.91 9.39
CA ARG A 92 -1.47 -8.99 10.71
C ARG A 92 -2.98 -9.05 10.60
N ARG A 93 -3.63 -9.45 11.69
CA ARG A 93 -5.08 -9.29 11.83
C ARG A 93 -5.43 -7.79 11.79
N ALA A 94 -6.43 -7.46 10.97
CA ALA A 94 -7.01 -6.13 10.94
C ALA A 94 -7.91 -5.94 12.17
N THR A 95 -7.90 -4.73 12.73
CA THR A 95 -8.81 -4.33 13.82
C THR A 95 -10.25 -4.24 13.32
N LYS A 96 -11.23 -4.20 14.24
CA LYS A 96 -12.65 -4.01 13.86
C LYS A 96 -12.89 -2.75 13.03
N LYS A 97 -12.17 -1.65 13.33
CA LYS A 97 -12.27 -0.38 12.58
C LYS A 97 -11.69 -0.54 11.16
N GLU A 98 -10.50 -1.12 11.04
CA GLU A 98 -9.87 -1.36 9.74
C GLU A 98 -10.70 -2.31 8.87
N ARG A 99 -11.33 -3.33 9.46
CA ARG A 99 -12.21 -4.26 8.74
C ARG A 99 -13.43 -3.56 8.15
N LYS A 100 -14.00 -2.57 8.83
CA LYS A 100 -15.13 -1.78 8.29
C LYS A 100 -14.72 -0.99 7.05
N PHE A 101 -13.46 -0.55 6.97
CA PHE A 101 -12.97 0.27 5.87
C PHE A 101 -12.38 -0.56 4.72
N PHE A 102 -11.56 -1.56 5.04
CA PHE A 102 -10.81 -2.38 4.09
C PHE A 102 -11.48 -3.72 3.74
N GLY A 103 -12.47 -4.17 4.52
CA GLY A 103 -13.24 -5.40 4.27
C GLY A 103 -12.52 -6.72 4.59
N SER A 104 -11.18 -6.74 4.62
CA SER A 104 -10.40 -7.96 4.90
C SER A 104 -10.05 -8.15 6.37
N PRO A 105 -10.07 -9.39 6.90
CA PRO A 105 -9.58 -9.70 8.26
C PRO A 105 -8.05 -9.65 8.39
N TRP A 106 -7.32 -9.54 7.28
CA TRP A 106 -5.86 -9.48 7.23
C TRP A 106 -5.41 -8.23 6.46
N ILE A 107 -4.38 -7.56 6.97
CA ILE A 107 -3.79 -6.36 6.38
C ILE A 107 -2.27 -6.52 6.27
N ALA A 108 -1.73 -6.11 5.12
CA ALA A 108 -0.30 -6.14 4.84
C ALA A 108 0.44 -5.10 5.68
N ILE A 109 1.63 -5.48 6.17
CA ILE A 109 2.58 -4.60 6.86
C ILE A 109 3.81 -4.46 5.97
N TYR A 110 4.18 -3.23 5.65
CA TYR A 110 5.42 -2.90 4.98
C TYR A 110 6.40 -2.34 6.02
N ARG A 111 7.68 -2.69 5.89
CA ARG A 111 8.76 -2.19 6.76
C ARG A 111 9.74 -1.40 5.92
N LYS A 112 10.14 -0.24 6.42
CA LYS A 112 11.22 0.54 5.86
C LYS A 112 12.54 -0.08 6.25
N LEU A 113 13.52 -0.01 5.36
CA LEU A 113 14.92 -0.27 5.72
C LEU A 113 15.38 0.86 6.65
N GLU A 114 16.00 0.52 7.77
CA GLU A 114 16.64 1.52 8.61
C GLU A 114 17.74 2.22 7.81
N LYS A 115 17.76 3.57 7.84
CA LYS A 115 18.85 4.38 7.27
C LYS A 115 20.10 4.17 8.13
N GLY A 116 20.79 3.04 7.96
CA GLY A 116 21.96 2.69 8.77
C GLY A 116 22.67 1.37 8.45
N LYS A 117 22.28 0.65 7.39
CA LYS A 117 23.03 -0.49 6.87
C LYS A 117 23.17 -0.39 5.35
N MET A 118 23.99 0.56 4.91
CA MET A 118 24.78 0.43 3.69
C MET A 118 26.24 0.24 4.10
#